data_AF-A0A3N5IMR1-F1
#
_entry.id   AF-A0A3N5IMR1-F1
#
_cell.length_a   1.000
_cell.length_b   1.000
_cell.length_c   1.000
_cell.angle_alpha   90.00
_cell.angle_beta   90.00
_cell.angle_gamma   90.00
#
_symmetry.space_group_name_H-M   'P 1'
#
loop_
_entity.id
_entity.type
_entity.pdbx_description
1 polymer ?
#
loop_
_entity_poly.entity_id
_entity_poly.type
_entity_poly.pdbx_seq_one_letter_code
_entity_poly.pdbx_strand_id
1 'polypeptide(L)'
;PTDPIVQAYSRGFPGLLLPLAQMPADLQRHIRYPEDFFAVQARKYATYHMLDPQVFYNREDMWAIPRRTIEGRDREMEPYYTIMRLPEETKEEFILLTLFNPSRRDNMIAWLAARSDPPSYGRLIVYNFPKQKLVYGPRQIDARIDQDPVISQQLALWNQRGSTVIRGSLLAIPIDQSLIYVQPLYLAASEQGALPELRRVIVAHGNQIAMEPTLEQSLVRIFGGRLAPPAPAVAPVGSGAPPATPAAGERAVAQRALEIYQRSQDALRRGDWAAYGTEQKRLEDTLRELSGSRP
;
A
#
# COMPACT_ATOMS: atom_id res chain seq x y z
N PRO A 1 -13.18 32.42 16.75
CA PRO A 1 -12.36 31.20 16.98
C PRO A 1 -12.40 30.79 18.47
N THR A 2 -12.65 29.50 18.75
CA THR A 2 -12.66 28.94 20.11
C THR A 2 -11.29 28.44 20.58
N ASP A 3 -10.32 28.35 19.66
CA ASP A 3 -8.96 27.89 19.97
C ASP A 3 -8.26 28.85 20.96
N PRO A 4 -7.77 28.35 22.11
CA PRO A 4 -7.19 29.20 23.15
C PRO A 4 -5.83 29.80 22.76
N ILE A 5 -5.05 29.13 21.89
CA ILE A 5 -3.78 29.65 21.39
C ILE A 5 -4.05 30.83 20.47
N VAL A 6 -4.97 30.67 19.51
CA VAL A 6 -5.39 31.77 18.62
C VAL A 6 -5.91 32.95 19.44
N GLN A 7 -6.75 32.71 20.45
CA GLN A 7 -7.26 33.77 21.32
C GLN A 7 -6.17 34.48 22.11
N ALA A 8 -5.18 33.75 22.64
CA ALA A 8 -4.06 34.33 23.37
C ALA A 8 -3.21 35.23 22.45
N TYR A 9 -2.85 34.74 21.25
CA TYR A 9 -2.06 35.50 20.29
C TYR A 9 -2.81 36.72 19.75
N SER A 10 -4.10 36.60 19.45
CA SER A 10 -4.92 37.75 19.01
C SER A 10 -5.03 38.84 20.09
N ARG A 11 -5.05 38.48 21.38
CA ARG A 11 -5.04 39.45 22.48
C ARG A 11 -3.66 40.11 22.67
N GLY A 12 -2.59 39.32 22.59
CA GLY A 12 -1.22 39.83 22.76
C GLY A 12 -0.72 40.68 21.59
N PHE A 13 -1.21 40.39 20.37
CA PHE A 13 -0.78 41.04 19.13
C PHE A 13 -2.00 41.38 18.26
N PRO A 14 -2.75 42.45 18.57
CA PRO A 14 -3.89 42.88 17.77
C PRO A 14 -3.50 43.13 16.31
N GLY A 15 -4.28 42.59 15.36
CA GLY A 15 -4.01 42.71 13.93
C GLY A 15 -3.03 41.69 13.34
N LEU A 16 -2.38 40.86 14.16
CA LEU A 16 -1.48 39.79 13.68
C LEU A 16 -2.24 38.71 12.88
N LEU A 17 -3.43 38.34 13.35
CA LEU A 17 -4.26 37.30 12.74
C LEU A 17 -5.51 37.93 12.11
N LEU A 18 -5.71 37.68 10.83
CA LEU A 18 -6.91 38.09 10.10
C LEU A 18 -7.92 36.94 10.02
N PRO A 19 -9.24 37.22 9.99
CA PRO A 19 -10.26 36.21 9.73
C PRO A 19 -10.00 35.47 8.42
N LEU A 20 -10.19 34.15 8.42
CA LEU A 20 -10.00 33.33 7.21
C LEU A 20 -10.85 33.81 6.03
N ALA A 21 -12.05 34.33 6.31
CA ALA A 21 -12.95 34.90 5.30
C ALA A 21 -12.37 36.12 4.54
N GLN A 22 -11.35 36.79 5.09
CA GLN A 22 -10.65 37.89 4.41
C GLN A 22 -9.56 37.39 3.45
N MET A 23 -9.19 36.11 3.51
CA MET A 23 -8.23 35.53 2.57
C MET A 23 -8.83 35.52 1.15
N PRO A 24 -8.11 35.94 0.10
CA PRO A 24 -8.57 35.83 -1.28
C PRO A 24 -9.03 34.41 -1.62
N ALA A 25 -10.14 34.29 -2.36
CA ALA A 25 -10.74 33.00 -2.69
C ALA A 25 -9.76 32.05 -3.40
N ASP A 26 -8.84 32.61 -4.19
CA ASP A 26 -7.82 31.82 -4.86
C ASP A 26 -6.83 31.17 -3.88
N LEU A 27 -6.38 31.91 -2.87
CA LEU A 27 -5.53 31.38 -1.82
C LEU A 27 -6.27 30.37 -0.94
N GLN A 28 -7.57 30.60 -0.66
CA GLN A 28 -8.39 29.66 0.11
C GLN A 28 -8.46 28.27 -0.53
N ARG A 29 -8.44 28.18 -1.86
CA ARG A 29 -8.44 26.90 -2.61
C ARG A 29 -7.11 26.15 -2.54
N HIS A 30 -6.04 26.79 -2.09
CA HIS A 30 -4.69 26.22 -2.05
C HIS A 30 -4.14 26.14 -0.62
N ILE A 31 -4.99 26.30 0.38
CA ILE A 31 -4.58 26.14 1.78
C ILE A 31 -4.13 24.70 2.00
N ARG A 32 -3.04 24.54 2.75
CA ARG A 32 -2.51 23.26 3.21
C ARG A 32 -2.77 23.13 4.69
N TYR A 33 -3.27 21.97 5.12
CA TYR A 33 -3.30 21.69 6.56
C TYR A 33 -1.87 21.57 7.10
N PRO A 34 -1.47 22.28 8.17
CA PRO A 34 -0.07 22.35 8.57
C PRO A 34 0.50 21.01 9.04
N GLU A 35 1.67 20.65 8.50
CA GLU A 35 2.30 19.36 8.74
C GLU A 35 2.76 19.16 10.18
N ASP A 36 3.45 20.15 10.76
CA ASP A 36 3.93 20.08 12.15
C ASP A 36 2.78 19.95 13.15
N PHE A 37 1.70 20.70 12.91
CA PHE A 37 0.52 20.65 13.76
C PHE A 37 -0.15 19.28 13.69
N PHE A 38 -0.31 18.76 12.47
CA PHE A 38 -0.85 17.42 12.23
C PHE A 38 0.02 16.31 12.84
N ALA A 39 1.35 16.42 12.74
CA ALA A 39 2.27 15.45 13.34
C ALA A 39 2.12 15.40 14.86
N VAL A 40 1.95 16.56 15.53
CA VAL A 40 1.65 16.61 16.96
C VAL A 40 0.30 15.98 17.27
N GLN A 41 -0.75 16.32 16.51
CA GLN A 41 -2.08 15.74 16.69
C GLN A 41 -2.07 14.22 16.52
N ALA A 42 -1.39 13.70 15.49
CA ALA A 42 -1.25 12.27 15.24
C ALA A 42 -0.56 11.55 16.41
N ARG A 43 0.56 12.10 16.93
CA ARG A 43 1.25 11.54 18.10
C ARG A 43 0.39 11.55 19.36
N LYS A 44 -0.44 12.58 19.56
CA LYS A 44 -1.39 12.60 20.68
C LYS A 44 -2.51 11.58 20.47
N TYR A 45 -3.07 11.50 19.27
CA TYR A 45 -4.12 10.56 18.94
C TYR A 45 -3.69 9.10 19.12
N ALA A 46 -2.44 8.76 18.76
CA ALA A 46 -1.87 7.43 18.96
C ALA A 46 -1.97 6.91 20.41
N THR A 47 -2.03 7.82 21.39
CA THR A 47 -2.17 7.48 22.82
C THR A 47 -3.59 7.74 23.34
N TYR A 48 -4.23 8.84 22.94
CA TYR A 48 -5.49 9.29 23.54
C TYR A 48 -6.76 8.85 22.81
N HIS A 49 -6.65 8.06 21.73
CA HIS A 49 -7.81 7.43 21.13
C HIS A 49 -8.44 6.34 22.04
N MET A 50 -7.67 5.82 23.00
CA MET A 50 -8.15 4.88 24.03
C MET A 50 -8.99 5.64 25.05
N LEU A 51 -10.31 5.50 24.98
CA LEU A 51 -11.25 6.17 25.89
C LEU A 51 -11.56 5.36 27.16
N ASP A 52 -11.35 4.04 27.13
CA ASP A 52 -11.52 3.20 28.31
C ASP A 52 -10.35 3.40 29.29
N PRO A 53 -10.61 3.79 30.55
CA PRO A 53 -9.55 4.09 31.51
C PRO A 53 -8.63 2.91 31.83
N GLN A 54 -9.15 1.68 31.83
CA GLN A 54 -8.37 0.48 32.14
C GLN A 54 -7.44 0.14 30.97
N VAL A 55 -7.98 0.15 29.74
CA VAL A 55 -7.19 -0.01 28.50
C VAL A 55 -6.10 1.06 28.40
N PHE A 56 -6.44 2.32 28.73
CA PHE A 56 -5.48 3.43 28.71
C PHE A 56 -4.38 3.25 29.76
N TYR A 57 -4.74 2.91 31.01
CA TYR A 57 -3.78 2.68 32.09
C TYR A 57 -2.80 1.55 31.76
N ASN A 58 -3.30 0.45 31.18
CA ASN A 58 -2.50 -0.70 30.79
C ASN A 58 -1.78 -0.53 29.45
N ARG A 59 -2.09 0.53 28.67
CA ARG A 59 -1.58 0.79 27.31
C ARG A 59 -1.79 -0.39 26.36
N GLU A 60 -2.94 -1.05 26.47
CA GLU A 60 -3.22 -2.30 25.75
C GLU A 60 -3.36 -2.09 24.23
N ASP A 61 -3.91 -0.94 23.80
CA ASP A 61 -4.09 -0.58 22.38
C ASP A 61 -3.26 0.65 21.99
N MET A 62 -2.02 0.73 22.48
CA MET A 62 -1.15 1.86 22.15
C MET A 62 -0.69 1.77 20.69
N TRP A 63 -0.97 2.81 19.91
CA TRP A 63 -0.53 2.92 18.51
C TRP A 63 0.81 3.65 18.40
N ALA A 64 1.44 3.55 17.25
CA ALA A 64 2.66 4.26 16.91
C ALA A 64 2.61 4.71 15.45
N ILE A 65 3.40 5.75 15.13
CA ILE A 65 3.70 6.11 13.75
C ILE A 65 4.72 5.07 13.24
N PRO A 66 4.51 4.48 12.04
CA PRO A 66 5.40 3.45 11.54
C PRO A 66 6.80 4.01 11.35
N ARG A 67 7.78 3.16 11.64
CA ARG A 67 9.20 3.45 11.48
C ARG A 67 9.77 2.71 10.29
N ARG A 68 10.79 3.31 9.69
CA ARG A 68 11.57 2.76 8.60
C ARG A 68 13.05 2.87 8.91
N THR A 69 13.83 1.92 8.42
CA THR A 69 15.28 1.97 8.51
C THR A 69 15.82 2.57 7.21
N ILE A 70 16.29 3.81 7.28
CA ILE A 70 16.84 4.54 6.14
C ILE A 70 18.31 4.81 6.44
N GLU A 71 19.21 4.31 5.58
CA GLU A 71 20.68 4.45 5.75
C GLU A 71 21.16 3.97 7.13
N GLY A 72 20.60 2.84 7.61
CA GLY A 72 20.94 2.26 8.91
C GLY A 72 20.38 3.02 10.12
N ARG A 73 19.55 4.04 9.92
CA ARG A 73 18.89 4.79 10.99
C ARG A 73 17.39 4.55 10.97
N ASP A 74 16.84 4.21 12.13
CA ASP A 74 15.40 4.14 12.31
C ASP A 74 14.81 5.55 12.42
N ARG A 75 13.85 5.86 11.55
CA ARG A 75 13.10 7.11 11.54
C ARG A 75 11.61 6.85 11.47
N GLU A 76 10.83 7.67 12.17
CA GLU A 76 9.38 7.71 11.98
C GLU A 76 9.05 8.25 10.59
N MET A 77 7.98 7.74 9.99
CA MET A 77 7.44 8.32 8.78
C MET A 77 6.86 9.70 9.07
N GLU A 78 7.22 10.66 8.22
CA GLU A 78 6.62 11.99 8.22
C GLU A 78 5.26 11.94 7.51
N PRO A 79 4.29 12.75 7.95
CA PRO A 79 3.06 12.94 7.18
C PRO A 79 3.36 13.45 5.78
N TYR A 80 2.55 13.05 4.79
CA TYR A 80 2.74 13.51 3.41
C TYR A 80 1.42 13.88 2.78
N TYR A 81 1.50 14.86 1.88
CA TYR A 81 0.35 15.33 1.14
C TYR A 81 0.05 14.41 -0.04
N THR A 82 -1.23 14.17 -0.28
CA THR A 82 -1.68 13.40 -1.44
C THR A 82 -3.05 13.90 -1.91
N ILE A 83 -3.37 13.64 -3.17
CA ILE A 83 -4.69 13.86 -3.73
C ILE A 83 -5.30 12.48 -3.92
N MET A 84 -6.43 12.23 -3.24
CA MET A 84 -7.15 10.98 -3.41
C MET A 84 -8.62 11.17 -3.05
N ARG A 85 -9.45 10.25 -3.54
CA ARG A 85 -10.83 10.13 -3.07
C ARG A 85 -10.83 9.37 -1.74
N LEU A 86 -11.27 10.05 -0.68
CA LEU A 86 -11.46 9.42 0.64
C LEU A 86 -12.55 8.34 0.55
N PRO A 87 -12.52 7.31 1.41
CA PRO A 87 -13.63 6.37 1.53
C PRO A 87 -14.95 7.10 1.75
N GLU A 88 -16.04 6.60 1.16
CA GLU A 88 -17.40 7.17 1.24
C GLU A 88 -17.60 8.54 0.56
N GLU A 89 -16.52 9.20 0.12
CA GLU A 89 -16.59 10.46 -0.61
C GLU A 89 -16.62 10.24 -2.13
N THR A 90 -17.28 11.14 -2.86
CA THR A 90 -17.41 11.02 -4.33
C THR A 90 -16.36 11.81 -5.10
N LYS A 91 -15.63 12.71 -4.43
CA LYS A 91 -14.66 13.63 -5.05
C LYS A 91 -13.27 13.39 -4.49
N GLU A 92 -12.28 13.65 -5.32
CA GLU A 92 -10.88 13.71 -4.89
C GLU A 92 -10.65 14.97 -4.05
N GLU A 93 -9.82 14.84 -3.03
CA GLU A 93 -9.45 15.96 -2.17
C GLU A 93 -7.95 15.95 -1.89
N PHE A 94 -7.42 17.14 -1.68
CA PHE A 94 -6.08 17.34 -1.20
C PHE A 94 -6.03 17.13 0.32
N ILE A 95 -5.29 16.11 0.74
CA ILE A 95 -5.22 15.69 2.14
C ILE A 95 -3.77 15.59 2.60
N LEU A 96 -3.58 15.75 3.90
CA LEU A 96 -2.35 15.39 4.60
C LEU A 96 -2.58 14.07 5.33
N LEU A 97 -1.74 13.06 5.07
CA LEU A 97 -1.95 11.70 5.54
C LEU A 97 -0.80 11.21 6.42
N THR A 98 -1.13 10.42 7.44
CA THR A 98 -0.18 9.59 8.18
C THR A 98 -0.82 8.23 8.51
N LEU A 99 -0.01 7.32 9.05
CA LEU A 99 -0.28 5.91 9.18
C LEU A 99 -0.05 5.46 10.63
N PHE A 100 -0.71 4.38 11.04
CA PHE A 100 -0.55 3.81 12.38
C PHE A 100 -0.40 2.29 12.37
N ASN A 101 0.57 1.82 13.15
CA ASN A 101 0.76 0.42 13.53
C ASN A 101 0.60 0.27 15.05
N PRO A 102 0.27 -0.92 15.58
CA PRO A 102 0.36 -1.16 17.02
C PRO A 102 1.81 -0.94 17.46
N SER A 103 2.01 -0.38 18.65
CA SER A 103 3.36 -0.06 19.17
C SER A 103 4.36 -1.23 19.20
N ARG A 104 3.88 -2.48 19.17
CA ARG A 104 4.69 -3.71 19.19
C ARG A 104 4.58 -4.57 17.93
N ARG A 105 3.93 -4.07 16.87
CA ARG A 105 3.73 -4.83 15.62
C ARG A 105 3.96 -3.92 14.42
N ASP A 106 4.44 -4.49 13.32
CA ASP A 106 4.71 -3.69 12.10
C ASP A 106 3.55 -3.69 11.09
N ASN A 107 2.52 -4.51 11.31
CA ASN A 107 1.33 -4.48 10.45
C ASN A 107 0.51 -3.22 10.71
N MET A 108 -0.06 -2.67 9.64
CA MET A 108 -0.88 -1.47 9.69
C MET A 108 -2.26 -1.76 10.28
N ILE A 109 -2.75 -0.82 11.09
CA ILE A 109 -4.08 -0.92 11.73
C ILE A 109 -4.97 0.27 11.42
N ALA A 110 -4.40 1.43 11.12
CA ALA A 110 -5.17 2.62 10.80
C ALA A 110 -4.35 3.62 9.99
N TRP A 111 -5.04 4.61 9.46
CA TRP A 111 -4.47 5.83 8.94
C TRP A 111 -5.31 7.03 9.35
N LEU A 112 -4.67 8.19 9.42
CA LEU A 112 -5.28 9.46 9.76
C LEU A 112 -5.05 10.42 8.60
N ALA A 113 -6.08 11.19 8.26
CA ALA A 113 -5.97 12.26 7.29
C ALA A 113 -6.56 13.57 7.81
N ALA A 114 -5.92 14.68 7.44
CA ALA A 114 -6.45 16.02 7.55
C ALA A 114 -6.86 16.53 6.17
N ARG A 115 -8.10 17.03 6.06
CA ARG A 115 -8.63 17.60 4.82
C ARG A 115 -8.12 19.03 4.63
N SER A 116 -7.59 19.33 3.46
CA SER A 116 -7.10 20.68 3.12
C SER A 116 -8.12 21.50 2.33
N ASP A 117 -9.09 20.84 1.68
CA ASP A 117 -10.03 21.52 0.79
C ASP A 117 -11.29 22.03 1.52
N PRO A 118 -11.79 23.24 1.20
CA PRO A 118 -13.11 23.70 1.62
C PRO A 118 -14.24 22.81 1.06
N PRO A 119 -15.37 22.63 1.78
CA PRO A 119 -15.71 23.19 3.09
C PRO A 119 -15.16 22.40 4.28
N SER A 120 -14.41 21.33 4.03
CA SER A 120 -13.96 20.37 5.04
C SER A 120 -12.59 20.69 5.64
N TYR A 121 -11.99 21.83 5.27
CA TYR A 121 -10.69 22.26 5.75
C TYR A 121 -10.53 22.09 7.27
N GLY A 122 -9.48 21.38 7.66
CA GLY A 122 -9.12 21.13 9.05
C GLY A 122 -9.89 20.02 9.76
N ARG A 123 -10.79 19.32 9.07
CA ARG A 123 -11.38 18.09 9.59
C ARG A 123 -10.37 16.95 9.54
N LEU A 124 -10.22 16.29 10.68
CA LEU A 124 -9.40 15.09 10.84
C LEU A 124 -10.31 13.85 10.74
N ILE A 125 -9.87 12.83 10.00
CA ILE A 125 -10.60 11.57 9.84
C ILE A 125 -9.64 10.42 10.02
N VAL A 126 -10.06 9.42 10.82
CA VAL A 126 -9.30 8.20 11.07
C VAL A 126 -10.05 7.03 10.44
N TYR A 127 -9.32 6.20 9.72
CA TYR A 127 -9.83 4.98 9.12
C TYR A 127 -9.07 3.78 9.67
N ASN A 128 -9.83 2.81 10.16
CA ASN A 128 -9.27 1.57 10.69
C ASN A 128 -9.30 0.48 9.62
N PHE A 129 -8.20 -0.24 9.48
CA PHE A 129 -8.15 -1.43 8.65
C PHE A 129 -8.88 -2.60 9.33
N PRO A 130 -9.48 -3.53 8.57
CA PRO A 130 -10.14 -4.70 9.13
C PRO A 130 -9.18 -5.57 9.94
N LYS A 131 -9.57 -5.97 11.16
CA LYS A 131 -8.73 -6.81 12.04
C LYS A 131 -8.45 -8.20 11.46
N GLN A 132 -9.28 -8.67 10.53
CA GLN A 132 -9.16 -9.99 9.89
C GLN A 132 -8.16 -10.01 8.73
N LYS A 133 -7.75 -8.84 8.22
CA LYS A 133 -6.86 -8.73 7.06
C LYS A 133 -5.50 -8.21 7.50
N LEU A 134 -4.45 -8.94 7.11
CA LEU A 134 -3.09 -8.49 7.30
C LEU A 134 -2.78 -7.38 6.29
N VAL A 135 -2.51 -6.17 6.78
CA VAL A 135 -2.02 -5.05 5.97
C VAL A 135 -0.55 -4.85 6.33
N TYR A 136 0.36 -5.17 5.40
CA TYR A 136 1.80 -4.98 5.60
C TYR A 136 2.11 -3.52 5.88
N GLY A 137 3.03 -3.25 6.80
CA GLY A 137 3.53 -1.91 7.06
C GLY A 137 4.85 -1.58 6.35
N PRO A 138 5.27 -0.31 6.42
CA PRO A 138 6.45 0.22 5.71
C PRO A 138 7.73 -0.60 5.90
N ARG A 139 8.08 -0.97 7.15
CA ARG A 139 9.29 -1.78 7.43
C ARG A 139 9.23 -3.16 6.78
N GLN A 140 8.05 -3.78 6.74
CA GLN A 140 7.87 -5.09 6.10
C GLN A 140 7.99 -4.97 4.57
N ILE A 141 7.51 -3.88 3.99
CA ILE A 141 7.65 -3.59 2.56
C ILE A 141 9.11 -3.33 2.21
N ASP A 142 9.82 -2.49 2.98
CA ASP A 142 11.26 -2.25 2.79
C ASP A 142 12.05 -3.58 2.83
N ALA A 143 11.80 -4.43 3.84
CA ALA A 143 12.46 -5.72 3.96
C ALA A 143 12.18 -6.65 2.77
N ARG A 144 10.96 -6.64 2.22
CA ARG A 144 10.61 -7.45 1.05
C ARG A 144 11.24 -6.93 -0.23
N ILE A 145 11.32 -5.60 -0.39
CA ILE A 145 12.04 -4.98 -1.50
C ILE A 145 13.52 -5.38 -1.45
N ASP A 146 14.13 -5.37 -0.26
CA ASP A 146 15.53 -5.76 -0.06
C ASP A 146 15.79 -7.25 -0.32
N GLN A 147 14.79 -8.10 -0.07
CA GLN A 147 14.86 -9.54 -0.28
C GLN A 147 14.52 -9.98 -1.71
N ASP A 148 13.95 -9.09 -2.53
CA ASP A 148 13.64 -9.41 -3.92
C ASP A 148 14.95 -9.60 -4.71
N PRO A 149 15.19 -10.77 -5.33
CA PRO A 149 16.45 -11.04 -6.02
C PRO A 149 16.74 -10.11 -7.19
N VAL A 150 15.71 -9.70 -7.93
CA VAL A 150 15.86 -8.85 -9.11
C VAL A 150 16.17 -7.42 -8.68
N ILE A 151 15.43 -6.90 -7.69
CA ILE A 151 15.67 -5.56 -7.15
C ILE A 151 17.04 -5.50 -6.47
N SER A 152 17.33 -6.42 -5.55
CA SER A 152 18.60 -6.41 -4.81
C SER A 152 19.82 -6.51 -5.73
N GLN A 153 19.78 -7.38 -6.75
CA GLN A 153 20.83 -7.46 -7.76
C GLN A 153 21.00 -6.13 -8.50
N GLN A 154 19.90 -5.53 -8.97
CA GLN A 154 19.94 -4.27 -9.71
C GLN A 154 20.48 -3.11 -8.86
N LEU A 155 20.07 -3.03 -7.59
CA LEU A 155 20.56 -2.02 -6.66
C LEU A 155 22.05 -2.20 -6.38
N ALA A 156 22.51 -3.44 -6.19
CA ALA A 156 23.93 -3.71 -6.00
C ALA A 156 24.78 -3.38 -7.25
N LEU A 157 24.21 -3.48 -8.46
CA LEU A 157 24.86 -3.05 -9.70
C LEU A 157 24.91 -1.54 -9.86
N TRP A 158 23.85 -0.82 -9.46
CA TRP A 158 23.81 0.64 -9.51
C TRP A 158 24.56 1.32 -8.38
N ASN A 159 24.79 0.61 -7.27
CA ASN A 159 25.57 1.13 -6.17
C ASN A 159 27.05 0.71 -6.31
N GLN A 160 27.63 1.00 -7.48
CA GLN A 160 29.02 0.69 -7.82
C GLN A 160 29.79 1.94 -8.21
N ARG A 161 31.11 1.91 -7.91
CA ARG A 161 32.17 2.86 -8.26
C ARG A 161 31.69 4.04 -9.13
N GLY A 162 31.44 5.17 -8.49
CA GLY A 162 31.08 6.42 -9.15
C GLY A 162 29.59 6.71 -9.23
N SER A 163 28.71 5.78 -8.81
CA SER A 163 27.27 6.01 -8.71
C SER A 163 26.70 5.50 -7.39
N THR A 164 25.66 6.20 -6.91
CA THR A 164 24.94 5.87 -5.68
C THR A 164 23.43 5.83 -5.94
N VAL A 165 22.78 4.81 -5.38
CA VAL A 165 21.32 4.71 -5.41
C VAL A 165 20.73 5.50 -4.26
N ILE A 166 19.81 6.40 -4.58
CA ILE A 166 19.04 7.16 -3.59
C ILE A 166 17.61 6.63 -3.60
N ARG A 167 17.18 6.04 -2.48
CA ARG A 167 15.79 5.64 -2.28
C ARG A 167 14.98 6.86 -1.83
N GLY A 168 13.98 7.24 -2.61
CA GLY A 168 13.09 8.33 -2.22
C GLY A 168 12.11 7.95 -1.12
N SER A 169 11.22 8.89 -0.81
CA SER A 169 10.14 8.69 0.14
C SER A 169 9.24 7.53 -0.26
N LEU A 170 8.88 6.68 0.70
CA LEU A 170 7.91 5.62 0.51
C LEU A 170 6.52 6.18 0.81
N LEU A 171 5.71 6.31 -0.24
CA LEU A 171 4.31 6.71 -0.11
C LEU A 171 3.47 5.46 0.05
N ALA A 172 2.62 5.44 1.07
CA ALA A 172 1.71 4.34 1.34
C ALA A 172 0.27 4.85 1.18
N ILE A 173 -0.31 4.58 0.03
CA ILE A 173 -1.56 5.16 -0.43
C ILE A 173 -2.69 4.16 -0.13
N PRO A 174 -3.67 4.53 0.72
CA PRO A 174 -4.82 3.68 0.97
C PRO A 174 -5.69 3.53 -0.26
N ILE A 175 -6.05 2.28 -0.57
CA ILE A 175 -7.04 1.93 -1.59
C ILE A 175 -7.97 0.89 -0.96
N ASP A 176 -9.23 1.27 -0.77
CA ASP A 176 -10.24 0.53 -0.01
C ASP A 176 -9.71 0.08 1.36
N GLN A 177 -9.59 -1.23 1.56
CA GLN A 177 -9.10 -1.87 2.79
C GLN A 177 -7.67 -2.42 2.60
N SER A 178 -6.83 -1.72 1.85
CA SER A 178 -5.43 -2.09 1.58
C SER A 178 -4.56 -0.87 1.34
N LEU A 179 -3.25 -1.09 1.19
CA LEU A 179 -2.26 -0.06 0.89
C LEU A 179 -1.52 -0.42 -0.40
N ILE A 180 -1.34 0.56 -1.27
CA ILE A 180 -0.35 0.53 -2.34
C ILE A 180 0.86 1.33 -1.87
N TYR A 181 2.03 0.73 -1.97
CA TYR A 181 3.29 1.36 -1.63
C TYR A 181 4.00 1.79 -2.91
N VAL A 182 4.48 3.03 -2.95
CA VAL A 182 5.20 3.59 -4.09
C VAL A 182 6.51 4.20 -3.59
N GLN A 183 7.63 3.79 -4.18
CA GLN A 183 8.95 4.33 -3.86
C GLN A 183 9.76 4.62 -5.13
N PRO A 184 10.12 5.89 -5.39
CA PRO A 184 11.02 6.22 -6.48
C PRO A 184 12.47 5.85 -6.12
N LEU A 185 13.22 5.40 -7.12
CA LEU A 185 14.66 5.16 -7.05
C LEU A 185 15.38 6.15 -7.97
N TYR A 186 16.28 6.91 -7.38
CA TYR A 186 17.13 7.84 -8.10
C TYR A 186 18.56 7.31 -8.18
N LEU A 187 19.27 7.71 -9.23
CA LEU A 187 20.69 7.45 -9.40
C LEU A 187 21.41 8.80 -9.49
N ALA A 188 22.48 8.94 -8.72
CA ALA A 188 23.36 10.11 -8.79
C ALA A 188 24.81 9.64 -8.91
N ALA A 189 25.67 10.45 -9.54
CA ALA A 189 27.10 10.23 -9.44
C ALA A 189 27.57 10.43 -7.99
N SER A 190 28.61 9.71 -7.57
CA SER A 190 29.16 9.81 -6.20
C SER A 190 29.92 11.11 -5.94
N GLU A 191 30.14 11.93 -6.97
CA GLU A 191 30.83 13.21 -6.90
C GLU A 191 29.92 14.31 -6.34
N GLN A 192 30.52 15.33 -5.71
CA GLN A 192 29.78 16.46 -5.16
C GLN A 192 29.09 17.26 -6.27
N GLY A 193 27.80 17.56 -6.08
CA GLY A 193 27.00 18.35 -7.01
C GLY A 193 26.28 17.56 -8.10
N ALA A 194 26.34 16.22 -8.08
CA ALA A 194 25.59 15.39 -9.01
C ALA A 194 24.07 15.54 -8.81
N LEU A 195 23.34 15.75 -9.90
CA LEU A 195 21.88 15.84 -9.88
C LEU A 195 21.28 14.43 -9.90
N PRO A 196 20.45 14.02 -8.90
CA PRO A 196 19.79 12.72 -8.92
C PRO A 196 18.77 12.61 -10.04
N GLU A 197 18.83 11.52 -10.80
CA GLU A 197 17.89 11.22 -11.87
C GLU A 197 16.98 10.05 -11.49
N LEU A 198 15.67 10.17 -11.72
CA LEU A 198 14.73 9.08 -11.51
C LEU A 198 15.04 7.94 -12.49
N ARG A 199 15.33 6.74 -11.98
CA ARG A 199 15.63 5.56 -12.79
C ARG A 199 14.54 4.49 -12.74
N ARG A 200 13.89 4.30 -11.60
CA ARG A 200 12.81 3.32 -11.41
C ARG A 200 11.77 3.80 -10.42
N VAL A 201 10.61 3.18 -10.46
CA VAL A 201 9.56 3.28 -9.45
C VAL A 201 9.24 1.88 -8.96
N ILE A 202 9.44 1.64 -7.67
CA ILE A 202 8.99 0.41 -7.02
C ILE A 202 7.52 0.61 -6.61
N VAL A 203 6.68 -0.37 -6.95
CA VAL A 203 5.31 -0.46 -6.45
C VAL A 203 5.12 -1.79 -5.75
N ALA A 204 4.50 -1.77 -4.58
CA ALA A 204 4.14 -2.98 -3.85
C ALA A 204 2.67 -2.95 -3.41
N HIS A 205 1.98 -4.09 -3.57
CA HIS A 205 0.62 -4.31 -3.09
C HIS A 205 0.49 -5.76 -2.61
N GLY A 206 0.12 -5.95 -1.34
CA GLY A 206 0.06 -7.27 -0.73
C GLY A 206 1.39 -8.03 -0.84
N ASN A 207 1.39 -9.12 -1.61
CA ASN A 207 2.58 -9.96 -1.84
C ASN A 207 3.30 -9.69 -3.17
N GLN A 208 2.81 -8.73 -3.97
CA GLN A 208 3.40 -8.43 -5.27
C GLN A 208 4.27 -7.17 -5.17
N ILE A 209 5.44 -7.23 -5.79
CA ILE A 209 6.38 -6.11 -5.90
C ILE A 209 6.81 -6.02 -7.38
N ALA A 210 6.85 -4.81 -7.90
CA ALA A 210 7.31 -4.50 -9.24
C ALA A 210 8.25 -3.30 -9.19
N MET A 211 9.29 -3.32 -10.03
CA MET A 211 10.24 -2.22 -10.18
C MET A 211 10.44 -1.94 -11.66
N GLU A 212 9.77 -0.92 -12.17
CA GLU A 212 9.78 -0.54 -13.58
C GLU A 212 10.25 0.90 -13.79
N PRO A 213 10.61 1.29 -15.03
CA PRO A 213 10.98 2.68 -15.36
C PRO A 213 9.96 3.74 -14.96
N THR A 214 8.66 3.43 -15.03
CA THR A 214 7.58 4.37 -14.71
C THR A 214 6.59 3.79 -13.69
N LEU A 215 5.90 4.68 -12.97
CA LEU A 215 4.82 4.30 -12.06
C LEU A 215 3.75 3.47 -12.79
N GLU A 216 3.35 3.91 -13.98
CA GLU A 216 2.33 3.24 -14.79
C GLU A 216 2.75 1.80 -15.16
N GLN A 217 3.99 1.60 -15.58
CA GLN A 217 4.51 0.26 -15.89
C GLN A 217 4.54 -0.63 -14.64
N SER A 218 4.96 -0.09 -13.49
CA SER A 218 4.92 -0.83 -12.23
C SER A 218 3.50 -1.20 -11.80
N LEU A 219 2.54 -0.28 -11.97
CA LEU A 219 1.12 -0.55 -11.69
C LEU A 219 0.55 -1.61 -12.63
N VAL A 220 0.84 -1.54 -13.93
CA VAL A 220 0.44 -2.56 -14.91
C VAL A 220 1.05 -3.92 -14.57
N ARG A 221 2.29 -3.97 -14.08
CA ARG A 221 2.91 -5.23 -13.68
C ARG A 221 2.25 -5.86 -12.45
N ILE A 222 1.75 -5.03 -11.53
CA ILE A 222 1.03 -5.49 -10.33
C ILE A 222 -0.42 -5.88 -10.67
N PHE A 223 -1.15 -5.05 -11.44
CA PHE A 223 -2.61 -5.17 -11.62
C PHE A 223 -3.06 -5.58 -13.03
N GLY A 224 -2.23 -5.39 -14.05
CA GLY A 224 -2.56 -5.63 -15.46
C GLY A 224 -2.58 -7.11 -15.84
N GLY A 225 -2.05 -7.99 -15.00
CA GLY A 225 -2.13 -9.45 -15.15
C GLY A 225 -3.02 -10.08 -14.10
N ARG A 226 -4.32 -10.23 -14.40
CA ARG A 226 -5.34 -10.93 -13.60
C ARG A 226 -5.73 -10.23 -12.29
N LEU A 227 -6.94 -9.66 -12.27
CA LEU A 227 -7.84 -9.79 -11.12
C LEU A 227 -8.13 -11.29 -10.92
N ALA A 228 -7.18 -12.02 -10.33
CA ALA A 228 -7.49 -13.30 -9.71
C ALA A 228 -8.27 -12.98 -8.43
N PRO A 229 -9.41 -13.65 -8.17
CA PRO A 229 -10.05 -13.54 -6.87
C PRO A 229 -9.01 -13.91 -5.78
N PRO A 230 -9.07 -13.26 -4.60
CA PRO A 230 -8.12 -13.56 -3.54
C PRO A 230 -8.18 -15.05 -3.22
N ALA A 231 -7.05 -15.74 -3.34
CA ALA A 231 -6.91 -17.08 -2.82
C ALA A 231 -7.21 -17.01 -1.31
N PRO A 232 -8.07 -17.90 -0.76
CA PRO A 232 -8.35 -17.90 0.67
C PRO A 232 -7.05 -18.12 1.44
N ALA A 233 -6.82 -17.26 2.44
CA ALA A 233 -5.71 -17.36 3.36
C ALA A 233 -5.80 -18.71 4.09
N VAL A 234 -4.84 -19.60 3.81
CA VAL A 234 -4.69 -20.85 4.57
C VAL A 234 -4.10 -20.48 5.92
N ALA A 235 -4.91 -20.59 6.98
CA ALA A 235 -4.43 -20.51 8.36
C ALA A 235 -3.46 -21.68 8.65
N PRO A 236 -2.44 -21.51 9.50
CA PRO A 236 -1.59 -22.62 9.89
C PRO A 236 -2.36 -23.51 10.86
N VAL A 237 -2.77 -24.69 10.42
CA VAL A 237 -3.32 -25.73 11.31
C VAL A 237 -2.15 -26.58 11.79
N GLY A 238 -1.96 -26.60 13.11
CA GLY A 238 -1.03 -27.50 13.77
C GLY A 238 -1.45 -28.97 13.67
N SER A 239 -0.42 -29.82 13.60
CA SER A 239 -0.35 -31.23 14.00
C SER A 239 -1.43 -32.22 13.54
N GLY A 240 -1.00 -33.13 12.65
CA GLY A 240 -1.25 -34.57 12.82
C GLY A 240 -2.32 -35.23 11.93
N ALA A 241 -1.98 -35.58 10.69
CA ALA A 241 -2.47 -36.77 9.97
C ALA A 241 -1.65 -37.00 8.67
N PRO A 242 -1.41 -38.25 8.22
CA PRO A 242 -0.62 -38.50 7.02
C PRO A 242 -1.41 -38.15 5.75
N PRO A 243 -0.74 -37.72 4.66
CA PRO A 243 -1.43 -37.27 3.45
C PRO A 243 -2.08 -38.46 2.72
N ALA A 244 -3.38 -38.35 2.45
CA ALA A 244 -4.08 -39.24 1.54
C ALA A 244 -3.51 -39.04 0.12
N THR A 245 -3.06 -40.14 -0.47
CA THR A 245 -2.58 -40.14 -1.86
C THR A 245 -3.80 -40.08 -2.77
N PRO A 246 -3.91 -39.12 -3.72
CA PRO A 246 -5.04 -39.08 -4.64
C PRO A 246 -5.08 -40.38 -5.45
N ALA A 247 -6.29 -40.92 -5.62
CA ALA A 247 -6.52 -42.18 -6.31
C ALA A 247 -5.98 -42.11 -7.75
N ALA A 248 -5.45 -43.21 -8.28
CA ALA A 248 -4.81 -43.25 -9.60
C ALA A 248 -5.69 -42.70 -10.74
N GLY A 249 -7.03 -42.75 -10.60
CA GLY A 249 -7.99 -42.17 -11.55
C GLY A 249 -7.96 -40.64 -11.61
N GLU A 250 -7.84 -39.95 -10.47
CA GLU A 250 -7.84 -38.48 -10.42
C GLU A 250 -6.58 -37.88 -11.05
N ARG A 251 -5.43 -38.56 -10.87
CA ARG A 251 -4.17 -38.18 -11.51
C ARG A 251 -4.23 -38.35 -13.04
N ALA A 252 -4.89 -39.39 -13.53
CA ALA A 252 -5.06 -39.61 -14.96
C ALA A 252 -5.97 -38.56 -15.62
N VAL A 253 -7.04 -38.14 -14.93
CA VAL A 253 -7.93 -37.07 -15.41
C VAL A 253 -7.23 -35.70 -15.37
N ALA A 254 -6.44 -35.41 -14.33
CA ALA A 254 -5.64 -34.18 -14.26
C ALA A 254 -4.56 -34.09 -15.36
N GLN A 255 -3.90 -35.21 -15.69
CA GLN A 255 -2.95 -35.27 -16.81
C GLN A 255 -3.64 -35.03 -18.15
N ARG A 256 -4.81 -35.65 -18.36
CA ARG A 256 -5.61 -35.45 -19.58
C ARG A 256 -6.06 -33.99 -19.75
N ALA A 257 -6.46 -33.34 -18.66
CA ALA A 257 -6.81 -31.92 -18.68
C ALA A 257 -5.62 -31.03 -19.06
N LEU A 258 -4.42 -31.35 -18.56
CA LEU A 258 -3.20 -30.62 -18.90
C LEU A 258 -2.85 -30.73 -20.38
N GLU A 259 -2.99 -31.92 -20.97
CA GLU A 259 -2.75 -32.14 -22.41
C GLU A 259 -3.75 -31.39 -23.29
N ILE A 260 -5.04 -31.39 -22.94
CA ILE A 260 -6.08 -30.64 -23.65
C ILE A 260 -5.78 -29.13 -23.59
N TYR A 261 -5.36 -28.64 -22.42
CA TYR A 261 -4.97 -27.25 -22.25
C TYR A 261 -3.75 -26.87 -23.12
N GLN A 262 -2.74 -27.73 -23.20
CA GLN A 262 -1.58 -27.48 -24.06
C GLN A 262 -1.98 -27.40 -25.54
N ARG A 263 -2.84 -28.32 -26.01
CA ARG A 263 -3.36 -28.29 -27.39
C ARG A 263 -4.18 -27.04 -27.68
N SER A 264 -4.98 -26.55 -26.72
CA SER A 264 -5.72 -25.30 -26.88
C SER A 264 -4.77 -24.10 -27.01
N GLN A 265 -3.71 -24.04 -26.21
CA GLN A 265 -2.68 -23.00 -26.32
C GLN A 265 -1.91 -23.05 -27.64
N ASP A 266 -1.66 -24.25 -28.19
CA ASP A 266 -1.03 -24.40 -29.52
C ASP A 266 -1.97 -23.97 -30.66
N ALA A 267 -3.28 -24.24 -30.56
CA ALA A 267 -4.28 -23.75 -31.51
C ALA A 267 -4.40 -22.22 -31.48
N LEU A 268 -4.38 -21.63 -30.28
CA LEU A 268 -4.40 -20.18 -30.09
C LEU A 268 -3.15 -19.51 -30.68
N ARG A 269 -1.96 -20.07 -30.46
CA ARG A 269 -0.70 -19.58 -31.05
C ARG A 269 -0.68 -19.63 -32.58
N ARG A 270 -1.43 -20.56 -33.18
CA ARG A 270 -1.59 -20.69 -34.64
C ARG A 270 -2.77 -19.89 -35.20
N GLY A 271 -3.52 -19.18 -34.36
CA GLY A 271 -4.70 -18.41 -34.77
C GLY A 271 -5.90 -19.27 -35.17
N ASP A 272 -5.91 -20.56 -34.83
CA ASP A 272 -7.01 -21.49 -35.12
C ASP A 272 -8.07 -21.46 -34.02
N TRP A 273 -8.99 -20.50 -34.16
CA TRP A 273 -10.05 -20.24 -33.18
C TRP A 273 -11.09 -21.37 -33.09
N ALA A 274 -11.30 -22.12 -34.18
CA ALA A 274 -12.25 -23.24 -34.19
C ALA A 274 -11.70 -24.45 -33.41
N ALA A 275 -10.42 -24.78 -33.61
CA ALA A 275 -9.74 -25.80 -32.83
C ALA A 275 -9.62 -25.41 -31.35
N TYR A 276 -9.32 -24.13 -31.07
CA TYR A 276 -9.28 -23.61 -29.70
C TYR A 276 -10.62 -23.78 -28.97
N GLY A 277 -11.74 -23.37 -29.59
CA GLY A 277 -13.07 -23.50 -28.99
C GLY A 277 -13.46 -24.95 -28.72
N THR A 278 -13.05 -25.87 -29.59
CA THR A 278 -13.30 -27.32 -29.44
C THR A 278 -12.52 -27.91 -28.27
N GLU A 279 -11.22 -27.59 -28.15
CA GLU A 279 -10.39 -28.06 -27.03
C GLU A 279 -10.82 -27.42 -25.70
N GLN A 280 -11.29 -26.17 -25.70
CA GLN A 280 -11.79 -25.52 -24.49
C GLN A 280 -13.04 -26.22 -23.92
N LYS A 281 -13.94 -26.66 -24.80
CA LYS A 281 -15.13 -27.43 -24.39
C LYS A 281 -14.74 -28.81 -23.81
N ARG A 282 -13.78 -29.49 -24.44
CA ARG A 282 -13.24 -30.78 -23.94
C ARG A 282 -12.56 -30.62 -22.58
N LEU A 283 -11.87 -29.49 -22.36
CA LEU A 283 -11.25 -29.18 -21.08
C LEU A 283 -12.30 -29.00 -19.99
N GLU A 284 -13.37 -28.26 -20.28
CA GLU A 284 -14.48 -28.08 -19.35
C GLU A 284 -15.12 -29.42 -18.97
N ASP A 285 -15.42 -30.28 -19.95
CA ASP A 285 -16.00 -31.60 -19.71
C ASP A 285 -15.07 -32.48 -18.83
N THR A 286 -13.76 -32.43 -19.07
CA THR A 286 -12.75 -33.19 -18.29
C THR A 286 -12.64 -32.67 -16.84
N LEU A 287 -12.76 -31.36 -16.64
CA LEU A 287 -12.74 -30.75 -15.30
C LEU A 287 -14.05 -30.98 -14.53
N ARG A 288 -15.18 -31.08 -15.22
CA ARG A 288 -16.46 -31.51 -14.63
C ARG A 288 -16.39 -32.96 -14.15
N GLU A 289 -15.74 -33.84 -14.93
CA GLU A 289 -15.47 -35.23 -14.52
C GLU A 289 -14.61 -35.29 -13.25
N LEU A 290 -13.56 -34.45 -13.16
CA LEU A 290 -12.68 -34.38 -11.98
C LEU A 290 -13.39 -33.83 -10.72
N SER A 291 -14.30 -32.88 -10.89
CA SER A 291 -15.04 -32.27 -9.78
C SER A 291 -16.26 -33.07 -9.32
N GLY A 292 -16.51 -34.25 -9.93
CA GLY A 292 -17.63 -35.12 -9.59
C GLY A 292 -19.01 -34.54 -9.93
N SER A 293 -19.06 -33.44 -10.70
CA SER A 293 -20.29 -32.76 -11.08
C SER A 293 -20.83 -33.37 -12.37
N ARG A 294 -21.59 -34.46 -12.25
CA ARG A 294 -22.48 -34.90 -13.34
C ARG A 294 -23.68 -33.96 -13.44
N PRO A 295 -24.22 -33.74 -14.65
CA PRO A 295 -25.39 -32.87 -14.85
C PRO A 295 -26.61 -33.34 -14.07
#